data_AF-A0A7S0VDP1-F1
#
_entry.id   AF-A0A7S0VDP1-F1
#
_cell.length_a   1.000
_cell.length_b   1.000
_cell.length_c   1.000
_cell.angle_alpha   90.00
_cell.angle_beta   90.00
_cell.angle_gamma   90.00
#
_symmetry.space_group_name_H-M   'P 1'
#
loop_
_entity.id
_entity.type
_entity.pdbx_description
1 polymer ?
#
loop_
_entity_poly.entity_id
_entity_poly.type
_entity_poly.pdbx_seq_one_letter_code
_entity_poly.pdbx_strand_id
1 'polypeptide(L)'
;DDKLESKITASVHAAIAQGKQGRLVGDTYVPNGKERCAQLQYGVGFYNYTHHRLDPNAKIEPMPEYLKPLLDVLQSEGIIDRSRMPNTAVVSVYHEGEWTPPHIESKDFARPIATFCLTADADYYFG
;
A
#
# COMPACT_ATOMS: atom_id res chain seq x y z
N ASP A 1 -8.11 9.27 14.97
CA ASP A 1 -7.41 9.20 16.27
C ASP A 1 -5.92 9.25 15.99
N ASP A 2 -5.28 10.36 16.34
CA ASP A 2 -3.87 10.68 16.07
C ASP A 2 -2.92 9.58 16.57
N LYS A 3 -3.35 8.80 17.57
CA LYS A 3 -2.59 7.66 18.09
C LYS A 3 -2.51 6.49 17.12
N LEU A 4 -3.55 6.25 16.32
CA LEU A 4 -3.57 5.18 15.33
C LEU A 4 -2.68 5.53 14.14
N GLU A 5 -2.85 6.74 13.61
CA GLU A 5 -2.03 7.27 12.51
C GLU A 5 -0.55 7.21 12.87
N SER A 6 -0.16 7.75 14.04
CA SER A 6 1.24 7.74 14.49
C SER A 6 1.85 6.34 14.56
N LYS A 7 1.07 5.34 15.01
CA LYS A 7 1.52 3.94 15.09
C LYS A 7 1.73 3.33 13.71
N ILE A 8 0.76 3.51 12.80
CA ILE A 8 0.86 2.99 11.44
C ILE A 8 2.05 3.63 10.73
N THR A 9 2.17 4.96 10.79
CA THR A 9 3.27 5.71 10.18
C THR A 9 4.63 5.24 10.70
N ALA A 10 4.78 5.05 12.01
CA ALA A 10 6.02 4.50 12.58
C ALA A 10 6.33 3.07 12.08
N SER A 11 5.32 2.20 12.00
CA SER A 11 5.47 0.85 11.45
C SER A 11 5.86 0.85 9.98
N VAL A 12 5.26 1.72 9.17
CA VAL A 12 5.60 1.89 7.75
C VAL A 12 7.05 2.34 7.59
N HIS A 13 7.49 3.35 8.34
CA HIS A 13 8.89 3.80 8.29
C HIS A 13 9.88 2.69 8.71
N ALA A 14 9.53 1.90 9.73
CA ALA A 14 10.34 0.75 10.13
C ALA A 14 10.41 -0.31 9.02
N ALA A 15 9.29 -0.61 8.36
CA ALA A 15 9.25 -1.54 7.23
C ALA A 15 10.07 -1.04 6.03
N ILE A 16 9.99 0.26 5.69
CA ILE A 16 10.84 0.87 4.66
C ILE A 16 12.33 0.72 5.02
N ALA A 17 12.71 0.97 6.28
CA ALA A 17 14.09 0.83 6.73
C ALA A 17 14.58 -0.63 6.64
N GLN A 18 13.71 -1.61 6.91
CA GLN A 18 14.00 -3.03 6.71
C GLN A 18 14.14 -3.39 5.22
N GLY A 19 13.25 -2.87 4.37
CA GLY A 19 13.29 -3.05 2.93
C GLY A 19 14.59 -2.52 2.31
N LYS A 20 15.03 -1.32 2.69
CA LYS A 20 16.32 -0.74 2.29
C LYS A 20 17.53 -1.60 2.69
N GLN A 21 17.38 -2.44 3.71
CA GLN A 21 18.41 -3.35 4.20
C GLN A 21 18.25 -4.79 3.68
N GLY A 22 17.29 -5.04 2.78
CA GLY A 22 17.03 -6.37 2.23
C GLY A 22 16.46 -7.36 3.25
N ARG A 23 15.79 -6.88 4.31
CA ARG A 23 15.26 -7.71 5.40
C ARG A 23 13.79 -8.12 5.23
N LEU A 24 13.13 -7.65 4.18
CA LEU A 24 11.77 -8.04 3.83
C LEU A 24 11.79 -9.17 2.77
N VAL A 25 10.75 -10.00 2.77
CA VAL A 25 10.63 -11.10 1.82
C VAL A 25 10.50 -10.59 0.38
N GLY A 26 11.38 -11.05 -0.51
CA GLY A 26 11.29 -10.90 -1.96
C GLY A 26 10.95 -9.48 -2.43
N ASP A 27 9.85 -9.35 -3.17
CA ASP A 27 9.44 -8.11 -3.85
C ASP A 27 8.59 -7.19 -2.96
N THR A 28 8.54 -7.45 -1.65
CA THR A 28 7.73 -6.64 -0.71
C THR A 28 8.10 -5.17 -0.77
N TYR A 29 9.39 -4.84 -0.93
CA TYR A 29 9.87 -3.46 -0.99
C TYR A 29 10.27 -3.07 -2.40
N VAL A 30 9.62 -2.03 -2.92
CA VAL A 30 10.00 -1.37 -4.18
C VAL A 30 10.69 -0.06 -3.82
N PRO A 31 11.99 0.11 -4.16
CA PRO A 31 12.71 1.34 -3.85
C PRO A 31 12.16 2.52 -4.65
N ASN A 32 12.34 3.71 -4.08
CA ASN A 32 12.01 4.95 -4.77
C ASN A 32 12.89 5.15 -6.01
N GLY A 33 12.31 5.80 -7.03
CA GLY A 33 13.01 6.25 -8.23
C GLY A 33 13.31 7.74 -8.16
N LYS A 34 13.84 8.32 -9.25
CA LYS A 34 14.14 9.77 -9.31
C LYS A 34 12.94 10.68 -8.98
N GLU A 35 11.73 10.25 -9.33
CA GLU A 35 10.48 10.99 -9.10
C GLU A 35 9.34 10.07 -8.61
N ARG A 36 9.68 8.85 -8.19
CA ARG A 36 8.71 7.82 -7.82
C ARG A 36 8.86 7.48 -6.35
N CYS A 37 7.75 7.47 -5.63
CA CYS A 37 7.69 7.03 -4.24
C CYS A 37 8.24 5.62 -4.01
N ALA A 38 8.69 5.36 -2.79
CA ALA A 38 8.94 4.00 -2.35
C ALA A 38 7.61 3.29 -2.06
N GLN A 39 7.55 1.99 -2.30
CA GLN A 39 6.33 1.21 -2.05
C GLN A 39 6.61 -0.05 -1.24
N LEU A 40 5.64 -0.42 -0.41
CA LEU A 40 5.55 -1.72 0.22
C LEU A 40 4.31 -2.44 -0.31
N GLN A 41 4.48 -3.65 -0.84
CA GLN A 41 3.39 -4.48 -1.36
C GLN A 41 3.22 -5.72 -0.49
N TYR A 42 1.98 -5.95 -0.04
CA TYR A 42 1.63 -6.99 0.90
C TYR A 42 0.45 -7.82 0.41
N GLY A 43 0.39 -9.08 0.86
CA GLY A 43 -0.79 -9.92 0.70
C GLY A 43 -0.61 -11.07 -0.28
N VAL A 44 -1.56 -11.22 -1.22
CA VAL A 44 -1.67 -12.43 -2.06
C VAL A 44 -0.93 -12.37 -3.39
N GLY A 45 -0.31 -11.24 -3.73
CA GLY A 45 0.49 -11.13 -4.95
C GLY A 45 1.14 -9.76 -5.10
N PHE A 46 2.22 -9.71 -5.88
CA PHE A 46 2.92 -8.47 -6.21
C PHE A 46 2.34 -7.88 -7.48
N TYR A 47 1.96 -6.60 -7.46
CA TYR A 47 1.57 -5.90 -8.67
C TYR A 47 2.80 -5.48 -9.47
N ASN A 48 2.95 -6.11 -10.64
CA ASN A 48 4.02 -5.80 -11.57
C ASN A 48 3.64 -4.64 -12.48
N TYR A 49 4.12 -3.44 -12.18
CA TYR A 49 3.85 -2.22 -12.95
C TYR A 49 4.35 -2.26 -14.39
N THR A 50 5.37 -3.08 -14.72
CA THR A 50 5.87 -3.23 -16.10
C THR A 50 4.90 -4.04 -16.96
N HIS A 51 4.30 -5.08 -16.39
CA HIS A 51 3.37 -5.97 -17.09
C HIS A 51 1.90 -5.62 -16.84
N HIS A 52 1.64 -4.62 -15.99
CA HIS A 52 0.31 -4.19 -15.56
C HIS A 52 -0.58 -5.32 -15.04
N ARG A 53 0.00 -6.28 -14.31
CA ARG A 53 -0.73 -7.45 -13.78
C ARG A 53 -0.26 -7.86 -12.39
N LEU A 54 -1.14 -8.52 -11.65
CA LEU A 54 -0.80 -9.18 -10.40
C LEU A 54 0.01 -10.45 -10.68
N ASP A 55 1.14 -10.62 -9.99
CA ASP A 55 1.90 -11.85 -9.96
C ASP A 55 1.62 -12.59 -8.63
N PRO A 56 0.76 -13.63 -8.65
CA PRO A 56 0.45 -14.41 -7.45
C PRO A 56 1.59 -15.33 -7.01
N ASN A 57 2.63 -15.51 -7.84
CA ASN A 57 3.79 -16.35 -7.51
C ASN A 57 4.93 -15.54 -6.89
N ALA A 58 4.82 -14.20 -6.88
CA ALA A 58 5.81 -13.34 -6.27
C ALA A 58 5.89 -13.61 -4.77
N LYS A 59 7.12 -13.63 -4.26
CA LYS A 59 7.36 -13.79 -2.82
C LYS A 59 7.25 -12.41 -2.18
N ILE A 60 6.17 -12.18 -1.45
CA ILE A 60 5.95 -10.97 -0.67
C ILE A 60 5.49 -11.32 0.75
N GLU A 61 5.63 -10.37 1.67
CA GLU A 61 5.08 -10.47 3.01
C GLU A 61 3.54 -10.55 2.97
N PRO A 62 2.91 -11.27 3.90
CA PRO A 62 1.46 -11.27 4.05
C PRO A 62 0.95 -9.88 4.44
N MET A 63 -0.38 -9.71 4.46
CA MET A 63 -1.00 -8.49 5.00
C MET A 63 -0.45 -8.22 6.42
N PRO A 64 0.12 -7.04 6.69
CA PRO A 64 0.81 -6.80 7.95
C PRO A 64 -0.17 -6.47 9.07
N GLU A 65 0.11 -7.00 10.26
CA GLU A 65 -0.72 -6.81 11.47
C GLU A 65 -0.90 -5.33 11.86
N TYR A 66 0.06 -4.47 11.54
CA TYR A 66 -0.04 -3.05 11.87
C TYR A 66 -1.13 -2.32 11.06
N LEU A 67 -1.60 -2.87 9.94
CA LEU A 67 -2.73 -2.31 9.18
C LEU A 67 -4.08 -2.82 9.71
N LYS A 68 -4.11 -3.90 10.48
CA LYS A 68 -5.35 -4.49 10.99
C LYS A 68 -6.24 -3.47 11.72
N PRO A 69 -5.73 -2.62 12.63
CA PRO A 69 -6.60 -1.67 13.32
C PRO A 69 -7.21 -0.62 12.38
N LEU A 70 -6.52 -0.23 11.30
CA LEU A 70 -7.11 0.63 10.26
C LEU A 70 -8.25 -0.10 9.55
N LEU A 71 -8.02 -1.34 9.13
CA LEU A 71 -9.05 -2.15 8.47
C LEU A 71 -10.27 -2.39 9.36
N ASP A 72 -10.07 -2.59 10.67
CA ASP A 72 -11.15 -2.73 11.65
C ASP A 72 -11.98 -1.45 11.74
N VAL A 73 -11.36 -0.26 11.74
CA VAL A 73 -12.06 1.04 11.71
C VAL A 73 -12.85 1.20 10.42
N LEU A 74 -12.25 0.90 9.26
CA LEU A 74 -12.94 1.02 7.98
C LEU A 74 -14.15 0.08 7.88
N GLN A 75 -14.04 -1.11 8.48
CA GLN A 75 -15.15 -2.03 8.59
C GLN A 75 -16.23 -1.51 9.54
N SER A 76 -15.87 -0.99 10.72
CA SER A 76 -16.86 -0.50 11.69
C SER A 76 -17.62 0.73 11.19
N GLU A 77 -16.97 1.58 10.40
CA GLU A 77 -17.58 2.74 9.75
C GLU A 77 -18.38 2.37 8.48
N GLY A 78 -18.44 1.08 8.11
CA GLY A 78 -19.20 0.62 6.95
C GLY A 78 -18.59 0.98 5.59
N ILE A 79 -17.33 1.43 5.57
CA ILE A 79 -16.59 1.75 4.34
C ILE A 79 -16.19 0.47 3.60
N ILE A 80 -15.80 -0.57 4.36
CA ILE A 80 -15.44 -1.88 3.83
C ILE A 80 -16.41 -2.94 4.39
N ASP A 81 -17.05 -3.69 3.50
CA ASP A 81 -17.88 -4.83 3.89
C ASP A 81 -17.02 -6.00 4.38
N ARG A 82 -17.47 -6.71 5.41
CA ARG A 82 -16.77 -7.87 5.98
C ARG A 82 -16.50 -8.99 4.97
N SER A 83 -17.39 -9.18 4.00
CA SER A 83 -17.22 -10.13 2.89
C SER A 83 -16.22 -9.66 1.83
N ARG A 84 -15.77 -8.40 1.90
CA ARG A 84 -14.88 -7.74 0.94
C ARG A 84 -13.62 -7.15 1.59
N MET A 85 -13.16 -7.76 2.68
CA MET A 85 -11.90 -7.36 3.31
C MET A 85 -10.73 -7.48 2.32
N PRO A 86 -9.88 -6.46 2.19
CA PRO A 86 -8.76 -6.49 1.26
C PRO A 86 -7.77 -7.58 1.69
N ASN A 87 -7.31 -8.36 0.72
CA ASN A 87 -6.26 -9.36 0.88
C ASN A 87 -4.92 -8.88 0.29
N THR A 88 -4.88 -7.66 -0.24
CA THR A 88 -3.72 -7.01 -0.85
C THR A 88 -3.69 -5.57 -0.36
N ALA A 89 -2.50 -5.05 -0.06
CA ALA A 89 -2.30 -3.65 0.26
C ALA A 89 -1.02 -3.14 -0.39
N VAL A 90 -1.08 -1.92 -0.93
CA VAL A 90 0.09 -1.19 -1.41
C VAL A 90 0.22 0.07 -0.56
N VAL A 91 1.31 0.18 0.19
CA VAL A 91 1.63 1.37 0.98
C VAL A 91 2.67 2.17 0.21
N SER A 92 2.31 3.37 -0.24
CA SER A 92 3.19 4.27 -0.98
C SER A 92 3.66 5.41 -0.07
N VAL A 93 4.96 5.66 -0.02
CA VAL A 93 5.59 6.70 0.82
C VAL A 93 6.20 7.76 -0.07
N TYR A 94 5.56 8.92 -0.10
CA TYR A 94 5.94 10.04 -0.96
C TYR A 94 6.83 11.05 -0.22
N HIS A 95 7.82 11.56 -0.92
CA HIS A 95 8.55 12.78 -0.59
C HIS A 95 8.07 13.95 -1.45
N GLU A 96 8.43 15.17 -1.05
CA GLU A 96 8.09 16.37 -1.81
C GLU A 96 8.59 16.27 -3.26
N GLY A 97 7.69 16.54 -4.21
CA GLY A 97 7.95 16.44 -5.65
C GLY A 97 7.83 15.04 -6.25
N GLU A 98 7.61 13.99 -5.45
CA GLU A 98 7.30 12.66 -5.97
C GLU A 98 5.82 12.54 -6.34
N TRP A 99 5.53 11.77 -7.39
CA TRP A 99 4.18 11.62 -7.93
C TRP A 99 3.99 10.24 -8.53
N THR A 100 2.73 9.88 -8.83
CA THR A 100 2.40 8.69 -9.61
C THR A 100 1.88 9.06 -11.00
N PRO A 101 2.36 8.40 -12.06
CA PRO A 101 1.89 8.67 -13.40
C PRO A 101 0.41 8.30 -13.56
N PRO A 102 -0.33 8.97 -14.48
CA PRO A 102 -1.69 8.58 -14.80
C PRO A 102 -1.75 7.10 -15.17
N HIS A 103 -2.58 6.34 -14.48
CA HIS A 103 -2.79 4.93 -14.74
C HIS A 103 -4.20 4.50 -14.35
N ILE A 104 -4.63 3.37 -14.90
CA ILE A 104 -5.85 2.68 -14.50
C ILE A 104 -5.42 1.45 -13.72
N GLU A 105 -6.01 1.29 -12.55
CA GLU A 105 -5.77 0.10 -11.72
C GLU A 105 -6.14 -1.18 -12.45
N SER A 106 -5.32 -2.22 -12.31
CA SER A 106 -5.53 -3.48 -13.03
C SER A 106 -6.92 -4.07 -12.80
N LYS A 107 -7.44 -4.78 -13.81
CA LYS A 107 -8.67 -5.55 -13.71
C LYS A 107 -8.53 -6.78 -12.81
N ASP A 108 -7.30 -7.15 -12.45
CA ASP A 108 -7.01 -8.22 -11.49
C ASP A 108 -7.51 -7.87 -10.09
N PHE A 109 -7.67 -6.58 -9.79
CA PHE A 109 -8.20 -6.12 -8.50
C PHE A 109 -9.72 -6.03 -8.53
N ALA A 110 -10.37 -6.66 -7.55
CA ALA A 110 -11.79 -6.46 -7.31
C ALA A 110 -12.08 -4.98 -7.02
N ARG A 111 -13.28 -4.52 -7.38
CA ARG A 111 -13.76 -3.17 -7.07
C ARG A 111 -14.73 -3.19 -5.87
N PRO A 112 -14.76 -2.13 -5.04
CA PRO A 112 -14.02 -0.87 -5.16
C PRO A 112 -12.54 -0.99 -4.78
N ILE A 113 -11.74 -0.03 -5.23
CA ILE A 113 -10.38 0.22 -4.70
C ILE A 113 -10.51 1.38 -3.71
N ALA A 114 -9.86 1.25 -2.56
CA ALA A 114 -9.87 2.25 -1.51
C ALA A 114 -8.44 2.72 -1.23
N THR A 115 -8.28 4.04 -1.12
CA THR A 115 -7.00 4.69 -0.80
C THR A 115 -7.19 5.59 0.40
N PHE A 116 -6.21 5.56 1.31
CA PHE A 116 -6.22 6.33 2.55
C PHE A 116 -4.93 7.12 2.67
N CYS A 117 -5.04 8.44 2.79
CA CYS A 117 -3.92 9.33 3.07
C CYS A 117 -3.75 9.44 4.59
N LEU A 118 -2.53 9.23 5.09
CA LEU A 118 -2.25 9.18 6.52
C LEU A 118 -1.70 10.49 7.06
N THR A 119 -0.61 11.00 6.47
CA THR A 119 0.22 12.04 7.11
C THR A 119 0.03 13.45 6.56
N ALA A 120 -0.64 13.58 5.41
CA ALA A 120 -0.86 14.86 4.74
C ALA A 120 -2.06 14.75 3.81
N ASP A 121 -2.66 15.90 3.53
CA ASP A 121 -3.61 16.04 2.43
C ASP A 121 -2.90 15.77 1.10
N ALA A 122 -3.61 15.16 0.16
CA ALA A 122 -3.10 14.84 -1.16
C ALA A 122 -4.16 15.13 -2.23
N ASP A 123 -3.73 15.70 -3.35
CA ASP A 123 -4.59 15.95 -4.49
C ASP A 123 -4.62 14.72 -5.41
N TYR A 124 -5.83 14.29 -5.76
CA TYR A 124 -6.05 13.25 -6.76
C TYR A 124 -6.61 13.88 -8.03
N TYR A 125 -5.87 13.73 -9.13
CA TYR A 125 -6.27 14.22 -10.44
C TYR A 125 -6.85 13.07 -11.27
N PHE A 126 -8.01 13.31 -11.85
CA PHE A 126 -8.68 12.38 -12.78
C PHE A 126 -8.81 13.07 -14.13
N GLY A 127 -8.47 12.37 -15.21
CA GLY A 127 -8.48 12.88 -16.58
C GLY A 127 -8.98 11.86 -17.59
#